data_AF-A0A1N6YWK9-F1
#
_entry.id   AF-A0A1N6YWK9-F1
#
_cell.length_a   1.000
_cell.length_b   1.000
_cell.length_c   1.000
_cell.angle_alpha   90.00
_cell.angle_beta   90.00
_cell.angle_gamma   90.00
#
_symmetry.space_group_name_H-M   'P 1'
#
loop_
_entity.id
_entity.type
_entity.pdbx_description
1 polymer ?
#
loop_
_entity_poly.entity_id
_entity_poly.type
_entity_poly.pdbx_seq_one_letter_code
_entity_poly.pdbx_strand_id
1 'polypeptide(L)'
;MTKTSKTFAAAALALFAAAGAVHAEEYDGVLQFNSTLSRAEVQAQAVAAAHGPDLYAEGALAHTTPVMTSPRLRASVQAEAVAAAHAPDQNVKVGSRGDQRFFAGIAPSTVVGGTTWAIGHSSVQGAE
;
A
#
# COMPACT_ATOMS: atom_id res chain seq x y z
N MET A 1 14.92 28.11 -80.76
CA MET A 1 15.58 26.96 -80.09
C MET A 1 15.97 25.94 -81.15
N THR A 2 17.25 25.80 -81.45
CA THR A 2 17.78 24.90 -82.49
C THR A 2 17.57 23.42 -82.11
N LYS A 3 17.40 22.51 -83.08
CA LYS A 3 17.15 21.07 -82.85
C LYS A 3 18.14 20.43 -81.86
N THR A 4 19.39 20.87 -81.89
CA THR A 4 20.49 20.42 -81.02
C THR A 4 20.25 20.69 -79.53
N SER A 5 19.59 21.80 -79.19
CA SER A 5 19.27 22.15 -77.79
C SER A 5 18.23 21.19 -77.20
N LYS A 6 17.27 20.72 -78.01
CA LYS A 6 16.23 19.78 -77.58
C LYS A 6 16.79 18.38 -77.36
N THR A 7 17.73 17.94 -78.20
CA THR A 7 18.41 16.64 -78.00
C THR A 7 19.30 16.65 -76.76
N PHE A 8 19.98 17.77 -76.49
CA PHE A 8 20.80 17.90 -75.29
C PHE A 8 19.94 17.90 -74.01
N ALA A 9 18.82 18.62 -74.02
CA ALA A 9 17.88 18.63 -72.90
C ALA A 9 17.27 17.24 -72.64
N ALA A 10 16.90 16.51 -73.70
CA ALA A 10 16.39 15.15 -73.57
C ALA A 10 17.45 14.18 -73.03
N ALA A 11 18.70 14.31 -73.47
CA ALA A 11 19.81 13.49 -72.95
C ALA A 11 20.09 13.80 -71.48
N ALA A 12 20.12 15.08 -71.09
CA ALA A 12 20.32 15.48 -69.70
C ALA A 12 19.18 14.98 -68.80
N LEU A 13 17.93 15.07 -69.25
CA LEU A 13 16.77 14.56 -68.51
C LEU A 13 16.80 13.03 -68.39
N ALA A 14 17.18 12.32 -69.45
CA ALA A 14 17.32 10.86 -69.43
C ALA A 14 18.44 10.41 -68.48
N LEU A 15 19.57 11.12 -68.46
CA LEU A 15 20.67 10.87 -67.51
C LEU A 15 20.24 11.14 -66.07
N PHE A 16 19.50 12.22 -65.81
CA PHE A 16 18.99 12.54 -64.47
C PHE A 16 17.95 11.53 -63.99
N ALA A 17 17.04 11.10 -64.87
CA ALA A 17 16.05 10.08 -64.58
C ALA A 17 16.69 8.70 -64.31
N ALA A 18 17.77 8.36 -65.03
CA ALA A 18 18.53 7.13 -64.77
C ALA A 18 19.31 7.19 -63.44
N ALA A 19 19.76 8.37 -63.03
CA ALA A 19 20.45 8.57 -61.75
C ALA A 19 19.50 8.60 -60.54
N GLY A 20 18.20 8.88 -60.75
CA GLY A 20 17.17 8.91 -59.71
C GLY A 20 16.57 7.53 -59.37
N ALA A 21 17.27 6.44 -59.65
CA ALA A 21 16.79 5.09 -59.35
C ALA A 21 16.53 4.94 -57.84
N VAL A 22 15.27 4.61 -57.54
CA VAL A 22 14.66 4.28 -56.25
C VAL A 22 15.66 3.68 -55.26
N HIS A 23 15.97 4.45 -54.21
CA HIS A 23 16.58 3.91 -52.99
C HIS A 23 15.53 3.05 -52.29
N ALA A 24 15.63 1.72 -52.42
CA ALA A 24 15.00 0.83 -51.46
C ALA A 24 15.57 1.14 -50.07
N GLU A 25 14.77 1.04 -49.02
CA GLU A 25 15.28 1.04 -47.66
C GLU A 25 16.34 -0.04 -47.56
N GLU A 26 17.57 0.35 -47.22
CA GLU A 26 18.64 -0.60 -47.00
C GLU A 26 18.27 -1.42 -45.76
N TYR A 27 17.84 -2.65 -45.99
CA TYR A 27 17.57 -3.58 -44.90
C TYR A 27 18.91 -3.93 -44.25
N ASP A 28 19.20 -3.29 -43.13
CA ASP A 28 20.44 -3.39 -42.34
C ASP A 28 20.62 -4.77 -41.66
N GLY A 29 19.81 -5.76 -42.06
CA GLY A 29 19.78 -7.09 -41.45
C GLY A 29 19.20 -7.09 -40.03
N VAL A 30 19.34 -8.23 -39.37
CA VAL A 30 19.11 -8.33 -37.92
C VAL A 30 20.33 -7.75 -37.21
N LEU A 31 20.13 -6.75 -36.36
CA LEU A 31 21.19 -6.19 -35.52
C LEU A 31 21.89 -7.33 -34.76
N GLN A 32 23.17 -7.54 -35.07
CA GLN A 32 24.00 -8.52 -34.37
C GLN A 32 24.61 -7.84 -33.13
N PHE A 33 24.20 -8.29 -31.95
CA PHE A 33 24.73 -7.80 -30.69
C PHE A 33 25.88 -8.72 -30.24
N ASN A 34 27.11 -8.25 -30.39
CA ASN A 34 28.26 -8.88 -29.76
C ASN A 34 28.32 -8.42 -28.30
N SER A 35 27.88 -9.28 -27.38
CA SER A 35 28.02 -9.01 -25.95
C SER A 35 29.50 -9.03 -25.57
N THR A 36 29.95 -8.05 -24.78
CA THR A 36 31.31 -8.02 -24.21
C THR A 36 31.52 -9.07 -23.12
N LEU A 37 30.44 -9.54 -22.50
CA LEU A 37 30.45 -10.54 -21.44
C LEU A 37 29.63 -11.77 -21.83
N SER A 38 30.11 -12.94 -21.44
CA SER A 38 29.39 -14.20 -21.52
C SER A 38 28.26 -14.24 -20.48
N ARG A 39 27.26 -15.12 -20.73
CA ARG A 39 26.16 -15.36 -19.78
C ARG A 39 26.65 -15.81 -18.41
N ALA A 40 27.74 -16.58 -18.38
CA ALA A 40 28.34 -17.06 -17.14
C ALA A 40 28.96 -15.91 -16.33
N GLU A 41 29.63 -14.97 -16.98
CA GLU A 41 30.20 -13.79 -16.33
C GLU A 41 29.11 -12.87 -15.76
N VAL A 42 28.04 -12.63 -16.53
CA VAL A 42 26.87 -11.86 -16.05
C VAL A 42 26.21 -12.55 -14.86
N GLN A 43 26.07 -13.88 -14.89
CA GLN A 43 25.53 -14.64 -13.78
C GLN A 43 26.41 -14.52 -12.53
N ALA A 44 27.73 -14.64 -12.67
CA ALA A 44 28.65 -14.48 -11.55
C ALA A 44 28.57 -13.08 -10.93
N GLN A 45 28.49 -12.03 -11.77
CA GLN A 45 28.32 -10.65 -11.31
C GLN A 45 26.97 -10.44 -10.59
N ALA A 46 25.89 -10.99 -11.13
CA ALA A 46 24.57 -10.89 -10.53
C ALA A 46 24.50 -11.58 -9.16
N VAL A 47 25.12 -12.75 -9.02
CA VAL A 47 25.22 -13.46 -7.73
C VAL A 47 26.03 -12.63 -6.73
N ALA A 48 27.18 -12.08 -7.15
CA ALA A 48 27.99 -11.22 -6.29
C ALA A 48 27.21 -9.96 -5.83
N ALA A 49 26.44 -9.34 -6.73
CA ALA A 49 25.60 -8.19 -6.41
C ALA A 49 24.44 -8.56 -5.46
N ALA A 50 23.80 -9.72 -5.65
CA ALA A 50 22.72 -10.21 -4.80
C ALA A 50 23.19 -10.52 -3.36
N HIS A 51 24.45 -10.94 -3.21
CA HIS A 51 25.10 -11.12 -1.90
C HIS A 51 25.75 -9.84 -1.36
N GLY A 52 25.65 -8.73 -2.10
CA GLY A 52 26.13 -7.43 -1.67
C GLY A 52 25.31 -6.84 -0.51
N PRO A 53 25.78 -5.72 0.05
CA PRO A 53 25.06 -5.01 1.11
C PRO A 53 23.69 -4.54 0.62
N ASP A 54 22.68 -4.66 1.49
CA ASP A 54 21.34 -4.14 1.21
C ASP A 54 21.34 -2.61 1.24
N LEU A 55 21.21 -2.01 0.06
CA LEU A 55 21.18 -0.56 -0.16
C LEU A 55 20.03 0.15 0.56
N TYR A 56 19.00 -0.60 0.99
CA TYR A 56 17.82 -0.07 1.66
C TYR A 56 17.71 -0.48 3.12
N ALA A 57 18.71 -1.17 3.69
CA ALA A 57 18.68 -1.62 5.09
C ALA A 57 18.41 -0.47 6.08
N GLU A 58 19.07 0.68 5.88
CA GLU A 58 18.90 1.87 6.72
C GLU A 58 17.53 2.55 6.50
N GLY A 59 16.95 2.41 5.30
CA GLY A 59 15.68 3.00 4.92
C GLY A 59 14.46 2.15 5.26
N ALA A 60 14.63 0.84 5.46
CA ALA A 60 13.54 -0.11 5.68
C ALA A 60 12.68 0.26 6.89
N LEU A 61 13.27 0.90 7.90
CA LEU A 61 12.58 1.36 9.10
C LEU A 61 12.34 2.87 9.14
N ALA A 62 12.81 3.63 8.14
CA ALA A 62 12.79 5.10 8.15
C ALA A 62 11.38 5.71 8.26
N HIS A 63 10.33 4.94 7.95
CA HIS A 63 8.93 5.36 8.05
C HIS A 63 8.09 4.46 8.95
N THR A 64 8.70 3.49 9.63
CA THR A 64 7.99 2.60 10.54
C THR A 64 8.18 3.09 11.97
N THR A 65 7.12 3.04 12.77
CA THR A 65 7.25 3.23 14.22
C THR A 65 8.24 2.18 14.74
N PRO A 66 9.28 2.59 15.50
CA PRO A 66 10.24 1.65 16.03
C PRO A 66 9.53 0.59 16.87
N VAL A 67 9.95 -0.66 16.73
CA VAL A 67 9.44 -1.76 17.56
C VAL A 67 9.67 -1.38 19.02
N MET A 68 8.59 -1.10 19.74
CA MET A 68 8.65 -0.86 21.17
C MET A 68 9.04 -2.17 21.84
N THR A 69 10.33 -2.30 22.18
CA THR A 69 10.83 -3.46 22.91
C THR A 69 10.36 -3.32 24.36
N SER A 70 9.23 -3.94 24.69
CA SER A 70 8.84 -4.07 26.09
C SER A 70 9.84 -5.01 26.77
N PRO A 71 10.49 -4.60 27.89
CA PRO A 71 11.40 -5.48 28.63
C PRO A 71 10.65 -6.62 29.34
N ARG A 72 9.32 -6.58 29.35
CA ARG A 72 8.48 -7.59 30.01
C ARG A 72 8.26 -8.78 29.09
N LEU A 73 8.52 -9.98 29.61
CA LEU A 73 8.20 -11.22 28.92
C LEU A 73 6.69 -11.33 28.72
N ARG A 74 6.24 -11.75 27.54
CA ARG A 74 4.81 -11.96 27.24
C ARG A 74 4.14 -12.86 28.29
N ALA A 75 4.83 -13.90 28.74
CA ALA A 75 4.34 -14.82 29.76
C ALA A 75 4.09 -14.11 31.11
N SER A 76 4.94 -13.16 31.51
CA SER A 76 4.73 -12.39 32.74
C SER A 76 3.52 -11.47 32.67
N VAL A 77 3.27 -10.85 31.52
CA VAL A 77 2.10 -10.00 31.28
C VAL A 77 0.83 -10.84 31.30
N GLN A 78 0.87 -12.02 30.67
CA GLN A 78 -0.26 -12.95 30.68
C GLN A 78 -0.59 -13.44 32.10
N ALA A 79 0.42 -13.82 32.89
CA ALA A 79 0.22 -14.26 34.26
C ALA A 79 -0.40 -13.17 35.15
N GLU A 80 0.09 -11.93 35.03
CA GLU A 80 -0.46 -10.78 35.75
C GLU A 80 -1.91 -10.49 35.34
N ALA A 81 -2.22 -10.52 34.05
CA ALA A 81 -3.57 -10.30 33.55
C ALA A 81 -4.56 -11.36 34.07
N VAL A 82 -4.15 -12.63 34.12
CA VAL A 82 -4.97 -13.71 34.69
C VAL A 82 -5.17 -13.51 36.19
N ALA A 83 -4.13 -13.13 36.93
CA ALA A 83 -4.24 -12.85 38.36
C ALA A 83 -5.19 -11.67 38.63
N ALA A 84 -5.09 -10.61 37.83
CA ALA A 84 -5.99 -9.46 37.91
C ALA A 84 -7.44 -9.86 37.60
N ALA A 85 -7.69 -10.67 36.57
CA ALA A 85 -9.04 -11.13 36.23
C ALA A 85 -9.68 -12.00 37.34
N HIS A 86 -8.86 -12.68 38.16
CA HIS A 86 -9.34 -13.45 39.31
C HIS A 86 -9.51 -12.61 40.58
N ALA A 87 -9.17 -11.31 40.56
CA ALA A 87 -9.29 -10.47 41.73
C ALA A 87 -10.76 -10.34 42.18
N PRO A 88 -11.02 -10.31 43.50
CA PRO A 88 -12.39 -10.34 44.05
C PRO A 88 -13.30 -9.20 43.58
N ASP A 89 -12.71 -8.05 43.25
CA ASP A 89 -13.36 -6.83 42.77
C ASP A 89 -13.68 -6.85 41.26
N GLN A 90 -13.09 -7.78 40.50
CA GLN A 90 -13.30 -7.91 39.06
C GLN A 90 -14.49 -8.82 38.70
N ASN A 91 -14.94 -9.68 39.62
CA ASN A 91 -16.02 -10.64 39.39
C ASN A 91 -17.26 -10.29 40.22
N VAL A 92 -18.33 -9.86 39.56
CA VAL A 92 -19.66 -9.74 40.18
C VAL A 92 -20.25 -11.14 40.44
N LYS A 93 -20.46 -11.48 41.71
CA LYS A 93 -21.23 -12.68 42.09
C LYS A 93 -22.72 -12.44 41.88
N VAL A 94 -23.51 -13.52 41.81
CA VAL A 94 -24.98 -13.45 41.82
C VAL A 94 -25.42 -12.64 43.06
N GLY A 95 -26.13 -11.53 42.84
CA GLY A 95 -26.53 -10.58 43.89
C GLY A 95 -25.58 -9.40 44.13
N SER A 96 -24.40 -9.36 43.50
CA SER A 96 -23.40 -8.29 43.68
C SER A 96 -23.81 -6.94 43.05
N ARG A 97 -24.77 -6.96 42.13
CA ARG A 97 -25.50 -5.79 41.65
C ARG A 97 -26.85 -5.80 42.37
N GLY A 98 -26.90 -5.29 43.61
CA GLY A 98 -28.07 -5.40 44.49
C GLY A 98 -29.39 -5.05 43.79
N ASP A 99 -30.49 -5.74 44.13
CA ASP A 99 -31.85 -5.75 43.51
C ASP A 99 -32.05 -5.09 42.13
N GLN A 100 -31.08 -5.26 41.23
CA GLN A 100 -31.19 -4.86 39.84
C GLN A 100 -31.97 -5.97 39.15
N ARG A 101 -33.28 -6.00 39.40
CA ARG A 101 -34.21 -6.76 38.58
C ARG A 101 -34.08 -6.18 37.18
N PHE A 102 -33.33 -6.87 36.32
CA PHE A 102 -33.43 -6.66 34.88
C PHE A 102 -34.90 -6.85 34.54
N PHE A 103 -35.63 -5.75 34.32
CA PHE A 103 -36.99 -5.80 33.80
C PHE A 103 -36.90 -6.28 32.36
N ALA A 104 -36.76 -7.59 32.16
CA ALA A 104 -37.05 -8.24 30.89
C ALA A 104 -38.57 -8.25 30.73
N GLY A 105 -39.15 -7.09 30.44
CA GLY A 105 -40.59 -6.93 30.44
C GLY A 105 -41.03 -5.49 30.37
N ILE A 106 -40.63 -4.76 29.33
CA ILE A 106 -41.56 -3.77 28.78
C ILE A 106 -42.60 -4.59 28.05
N ALA A 107 -43.75 -4.83 28.66
CA ALA A 107 -44.92 -5.26 27.91
C ALA A 107 -45.21 -4.16 26.86
N PRO A 108 -45.38 -4.49 25.57
CA PRO A 108 -45.46 -3.49 24.50
C PRO A 108 -46.69 -2.56 24.58
N SER A 109 -47.56 -2.71 25.58
CA SER A 109 -48.78 -1.92 25.75
C SER A 109 -48.65 -0.69 26.65
N THR A 110 -47.49 -0.44 27.29
CA THR A 110 -47.30 0.74 28.16
C THR A 110 -46.40 1.80 27.55
N VAL A 111 -46.45 1.99 26.23
CA VAL A 111 -46.05 3.26 25.62
C VAL A 111 -47.32 4.10 25.45
N VAL A 112 -47.82 4.63 26.55
CA VAL A 112 -48.72 5.79 26.52
C VAL A 112 -47.82 7.01 26.53
N GLY A 113 -47.98 7.84 25.50
CA GLY A 113 -47.05 8.90 25.11
C GLY A 113 -46.60 9.84 26.24
N GLY A 114 -45.35 10.30 26.11
CA GLY A 114 -44.75 11.33 26.97
C GLY A 114 -43.35 10.94 27.39
N THR A 115 -42.35 11.26 26.56
CA THR A 115 -40.95 11.27 26.98
C THR A 115 -40.75 12.31 28.08
N THR A 116 -40.70 11.87 29.33
CA THR A 116 -40.06 12.62 30.41
C THR A 116 -39.14 11.66 31.15
N TRP A 117 -37.86 11.69 30.78
CA TRP A 117 -36.80 11.17 31.64
C TRP A 117 -36.72 12.09 32.87
N ALA A 118 -37.33 11.69 33.98
CA ALA A 118 -37.12 12.36 35.25
C ALA A 118 -35.72 11.99 35.76
N ILE A 119 -34.70 12.73 35.33
CA ILE A 119 -33.43 12.77 36.06
C ILE A 119 -33.71 13.62 37.29
N GLY A 120 -33.92 12.97 38.43
CA GLY A 120 -34.08 13.63 39.72
C GLY A 120 -32.77 14.33 40.10
N HIS A 121 -32.61 15.60 39.72
CA HIS A 121 -31.66 16.50 40.35
C HIS A 121 -32.31 16.98 41.64
N SER A 122 -31.81 16.52 42.79
CA SER A 122 -32.17 17.04 44.10
C SER A 122 -31.76 18.51 44.18
N SER A 123 -32.72 19.41 43.98
CA SER A 123 -32.57 20.83 44.30
C SER A 123 -32.52 20.98 45.82
N VAL A 124 -31.38 21.45 46.32
CA VAL A 124 -31.28 22.05 47.66
C VAL A 124 -32.24 23.25 47.71
N GLN A 125 -33.24 23.18 48.58
CA GLN A 125 -34.04 24.34 48.99
C GLN A 125 -33.88 24.50 50.51
N GLY A 126 -33.37 25.67 50.92
CA GLY A 126 -33.44 26.15 52.29
C GLY A 126 -34.73 26.95 52.55
N ALA A 127 -34.90 27.33 53.82
CA ALA A 127 -36.03 28.01 54.48
C ALA A 127 -37.15 27.03 54.90
N GLU A 128 -37.56 26.93 56.18
CA GLU A 128 -37.55 27.87 57.32
C GLU A 128 -37.23 27.16 58.65
#